data_AF-A0A3R7ER60-F1
#
_entry.id   AF-A0A3R7ER60-F1
#
_cell.length_a   1.000
_cell.length_b   1.000
_cell.length_c   1.000
_cell.angle_alpha   90.00
_cell.angle_beta   90.00
_cell.angle_gamma   90.00
#
_symmetry.space_group_name_H-M   'P 1'
#
loop_
_entity.id
_entity.type
_entity.pdbx_description
1 polymer ?
#
loop_
_entity_poly.entity_id
_entity_poly.type
_entity_poly.pdbx_seq_one_letter_code
_entity_poly.pdbx_strand_id
1 'polypeptide(L)'
;MTSPTTSAVELAQRAADAVRDLNHTTYRSGTPGWRQPGDAYDTVGELAALSRRLPQTFRQIAALLETLHTAGHLTSSDNRIPGEHVAALALALESATAASQFMTDALDKAHAALSPIGHTE
;
A
#
# COMPACT_ATOMS: atom_id res chain seq x y z
N MET A 1 23.08 -21.28 -7.80
CA MET A 1 22.93 -19.84 -8.06
C MET A 1 21.88 -19.32 -7.10
N THR A 2 22.28 -18.60 -6.05
CA THR A 2 21.35 -17.89 -5.16
C THR A 2 20.88 -16.65 -5.91
N SER A 3 19.59 -16.59 -6.27
CA SER A 3 19.01 -15.35 -6.82
C SER A 3 19.32 -14.17 -5.89
N PRO A 4 19.62 -12.97 -6.42
CA PRO A 4 19.78 -11.81 -5.58
C PRO A 4 18.48 -11.58 -4.78
N THR A 5 18.59 -11.63 -3.45
CA THR A 5 17.47 -11.34 -2.55
C THR A 5 17.05 -9.90 -2.79
N THR A 6 15.90 -9.69 -3.42
CA THR A 6 15.32 -8.34 -3.60
C THR A 6 15.04 -7.75 -2.22
N SER A 7 15.54 -6.54 -1.97
CA SER A 7 15.37 -5.82 -0.72
C SER A 7 13.95 -5.27 -0.56
N ALA A 8 13.56 -4.96 0.68
CA ALA A 8 12.25 -4.37 0.98
C ALA A 8 12.03 -3.03 0.26
N VAL A 9 13.08 -2.21 0.10
CA VAL A 9 13.01 -0.93 -0.62
C VAL A 9 12.79 -1.14 -2.12
N GLU A 10 13.46 -2.11 -2.74
CA GLU A 10 13.25 -2.43 -4.16
C GLU A 10 11.83 -2.95 -4.42
N LEU A 11 11.27 -3.73 -3.48
CA LEU A 11 9.87 -4.17 -3.57
C LEU A 11 8.89 -3.00 -3.44
N ALA A 12 9.13 -2.07 -2.51
CA ALA A 12 8.31 -0.88 -2.34
C ALA A 12 8.38 0.04 -3.57
N GLN A 13 9.56 0.20 -4.17
CA GLN A 13 9.75 0.94 -5.42
C GLN A 13 8.96 0.32 -6.58
N ARG A 14 9.07 -1.00 -6.77
CA ARG A 14 8.30 -1.71 -7.80
C ARG A 14 6.79 -1.57 -7.60
N ALA A 15 6.31 -1.58 -6.36
CA ALA A 15 4.90 -1.34 -6.08
C ALA A 15 4.46 0.08 -6.46
N ALA A 16 5.28 1.09 -6.15
CA ALA A 16 5.01 2.48 -6.54
C ALA A 16 5.02 2.66 -8.07
N ASP A 17 5.98 2.04 -8.77
CA ASP A 17 6.06 2.07 -10.22
C ASP A 17 4.85 1.36 -10.87
N ALA A 18 4.40 0.23 -10.32
CA ALA A 18 3.19 -0.44 -10.80
C ALA A 18 1.92 0.44 -10.64
N VAL A 19 1.80 1.19 -9.54
CA VAL A 19 0.70 2.16 -9.36
C VAL A 19 0.81 3.30 -10.37
N ARG A 20 2.03 3.77 -10.68
CA ARG A 20 2.25 4.79 -11.72
C ARG A 20 1.82 4.28 -13.09
N ASP A 21 2.19 3.06 -13.45
CA ASP A 21 1.83 2.44 -14.73
C ASP A 21 0.31 2.21 -14.82
N LEU A 22 -0.33 1.81 -13.72
CA LEU A 22 -1.78 1.74 -13.62
C LEU A 22 -2.44 3.11 -13.86
N ASN A 23 -1.93 4.19 -13.23
CA ASN A 23 -2.44 5.54 -13.45
C ASN A 23 -2.29 5.99 -14.91
N HIS A 24 -1.17 5.66 -15.56
CA HIS A 24 -0.99 5.95 -16.98
C HIS A 24 -1.96 5.17 -17.87
N THR A 25 -2.22 3.90 -17.55
CA THR A 25 -3.14 3.03 -18.30
C THR A 25 -4.58 3.51 -18.19
N THR A 26 -5.00 3.93 -16.99
CA THR A 26 -6.38 4.38 -16.72
C THR A 26 -6.65 5.82 -17.14
N TYR A 27 -5.62 6.60 -17.48
CA TYR A 27 -5.75 8.01 -17.89
C TYR A 27 -6.53 8.22 -19.20
N ARG A 28 -6.39 7.31 -20.18
CA ARG A 28 -7.10 7.40 -21.47
C ARG A 28 -8.17 6.31 -21.56
N SER A 29 -9.40 6.71 -21.82
CA SER A 29 -10.46 5.78 -22.21
C SER A 29 -10.10 5.09 -23.53
N GLY A 30 -10.47 3.81 -23.67
CA GLY A 30 -10.22 3.07 -24.91
C GLY A 30 -8.91 2.27 -24.94
N THR A 31 -8.04 2.43 -23.95
CA THR A 31 -6.78 1.67 -23.82
C THR A 31 -7.08 0.17 -23.72
N PRO A 32 -6.29 -0.73 -24.35
CA PRO A 32 -6.46 -2.17 -24.17
C PRO A 32 -6.52 -2.57 -22.69
N GLY A 33 -7.59 -3.29 -22.31
CA GLY A 33 -7.86 -3.64 -20.90
C GLY A 33 -8.45 -2.51 -20.06
N TRP A 34 -8.89 -1.40 -20.67
CA TRP A 34 -9.56 -0.27 -20.00
C TRP A 34 -10.64 0.33 -20.92
N ARG A 35 -11.67 -0.46 -21.21
CA ARG A 35 -12.75 -0.13 -22.16
C ARG A 35 -14.14 -0.39 -21.61
N GLN A 36 -14.29 -1.35 -20.71
CA GLN A 36 -15.58 -1.81 -20.23
C GLN A 36 -15.70 -1.63 -18.71
N PRO A 37 -16.92 -1.50 -18.17
CA PRO A 37 -17.14 -1.46 -16.73
C PRO A 37 -16.53 -2.65 -15.98
N GLY A 38 -16.44 -3.83 -16.61
CA GLY A 38 -15.73 -5.00 -16.08
C GLY A 38 -14.25 -4.75 -15.80
N ASP A 39 -13.56 -4.01 -16.67
CA ASP A 39 -12.14 -3.63 -16.46
C ASP A 39 -11.99 -2.76 -15.19
N ALA A 40 -12.94 -1.84 -14.98
CA ALA A 40 -12.99 -1.01 -13.77
C ALA A 40 -13.32 -1.83 -12.52
N TYR A 41 -14.24 -2.80 -12.63
CA TYR A 41 -14.58 -3.73 -11.55
C TYR A 41 -13.34 -4.49 -11.09
N ASP A 42 -12.66 -5.19 -11.99
CA ASP A 42 -11.47 -5.98 -11.66
C ASP A 42 -10.36 -5.09 -11.07
N THR A 43 -10.13 -3.92 -11.66
CA THR A 43 -9.11 -2.97 -11.18
C THR A 43 -9.39 -2.48 -9.76
N VAL A 44 -10.64 -2.12 -9.45
CA VAL A 44 -11.03 -1.69 -8.10
C VAL A 44 -10.89 -2.84 -7.10
N GLY A 45 -11.21 -4.08 -7.50
CA GLY A 45 -11.02 -5.28 -6.68
C GLY A 45 -9.56 -5.51 -6.31
N GLU A 46 -8.63 -5.37 -7.26
CA GLU A 46 -7.20 -5.50 -7.00
C GLU A 46 -6.63 -4.35 -6.16
N LEU A 47 -7.12 -3.12 -6.33
CA LEU A 47 -6.77 -2.00 -5.44
C LEU A 47 -7.23 -2.25 -4.00
N ALA A 48 -8.40 -2.86 -3.80
CA ALA A 48 -8.87 -3.26 -2.47
C ALA A 48 -7.99 -4.39 -1.88
N ALA A 49 -7.51 -5.32 -2.73
CA ALA A 49 -6.56 -6.34 -2.29
C ALA A 49 -5.21 -5.74 -1.88
N LEU A 50 -4.70 -4.75 -2.62
CA LEU A 50 -3.50 -4.00 -2.29
C LEU A 50 -3.65 -3.28 -0.94
N SER A 51 -4.75 -2.55 -0.74
CA SER A 51 -5.01 -1.79 0.50
C SER A 51 -5.07 -2.70 1.73
N ARG A 52 -5.62 -3.91 1.61
CA ARG A 52 -5.64 -4.93 2.68
C ARG A 52 -4.27 -5.44 3.08
N ARG A 53 -3.28 -5.39 2.17
CA ARG A 53 -1.93 -5.94 2.42
C ARG A 53 -1.00 -4.92 3.10
N LEU A 54 -1.16 -3.62 2.81
CA LEU A 54 -0.31 -2.55 3.35
C LEU A 54 -0.17 -2.55 4.89
N PRO A 55 -1.24 -2.77 5.69
CA PRO A 55 -1.15 -2.84 7.15
C PRO A 55 -0.13 -3.86 7.68
N GLN A 56 0.10 -4.96 6.97
CA GLN A 56 1.10 -5.94 7.38
C GLN A 56 2.51 -5.37 7.29
N THR A 57 2.83 -4.69 6.18
CA THR A 57 4.13 -4.04 5.99
C THR A 57 4.37 -2.96 7.03
N PHE A 58 3.36 -2.16 7.36
CA PHE A 58 3.46 -1.13 8.41
C PHE A 58 3.80 -1.73 9.78
N ARG A 59 3.12 -2.80 10.18
CA ARG A 59 3.43 -3.52 11.44
C ARG A 59 4.83 -4.11 11.44
N GLN A 60 5.30 -4.64 10.30
CA GLN A 60 6.65 -5.18 10.18
C GLN A 60 7.72 -4.08 10.31
N ILE A 61 7.48 -2.88 9.75
CA ILE A 61 8.37 -1.73 9.92
C ILE A 61 8.43 -1.32 11.40
N ALA A 62 7.27 -1.14 12.06
CA ALA A 62 7.23 -0.79 13.49
C ALA A 62 7.98 -1.81 14.36
N ALA A 63 7.77 -3.11 14.12
CA ALA A 63 8.42 -4.18 14.87
C ALA A 63 9.95 -4.19 14.70
N LEU A 64 10.46 -3.89 13.51
CA LEU A 64 11.89 -3.77 13.26
C LEU A 64 12.51 -2.67 14.14
N LEU A 65 11.90 -1.48 14.16
CA LEU A 65 12.42 -0.34 14.91
C LEU A 65 12.31 -0.56 16.42
N GLU A 66 11.23 -1.19 16.90
CA GLU A 66 11.08 -1.56 18.31
C GLU A 66 12.18 -2.56 18.75
N THR A 67 12.50 -3.53 17.89
CA THR A 67 13.57 -4.51 18.14
C THR A 67 14.93 -3.82 18.24
N LEU A 68 15.23 -2.91 17.30
CA LEU A 68 16.49 -2.15 17.32
C LEU A 68 16.56 -1.20 18.52
N HIS A 69 15.44 -0.61 18.94
CA HIS A 69 15.37 0.24 20.13
C HIS A 69 15.67 -0.55 21.40
N THR A 70 14.99 -1.69 21.58
CA THR A 70 15.15 -2.58 22.74
C THR A 70 16.59 -3.10 22.85
N ALA A 71 17.24 -3.35 21.71
CA ALA A 71 18.64 -3.78 21.66
C ALA A 71 19.66 -2.64 21.87
N GLY A 72 19.22 -1.38 22.02
CA GLY A 72 20.10 -0.23 22.18
C GLY A 72 20.89 0.13 20.91
N HIS A 73 20.38 -0.24 19.73
CA HIS A 73 21.05 -0.04 18.44
C HIS A 73 20.63 1.24 17.70
N LEU A 74 19.80 2.08 18.33
CA LEU A 74 19.35 3.33 17.74
C LEU A 74 20.08 4.54 18.33
N THR A 75 20.46 5.46 17.48
CA THR A 75 20.98 6.79 17.84
C THR A 75 20.09 7.86 17.22
N SER A 76 19.95 9.00 17.89
CA SER A 76 19.30 10.17 17.29
C SER A 76 20.35 11.19 16.86
N SER A 77 20.06 11.92 15.78
CA SER A 77 20.89 13.04 15.31
C SER A 77 20.37 14.40 15.79
N ASP A 78 19.20 14.43 16.42
CA ASP A 78 18.61 15.60 17.06
C ASP A 78 18.68 15.49 18.60
N ASN A 79 18.11 16.47 19.30
CA ASN A 79 18.11 16.52 20.77
C ASN A 79 17.10 15.56 21.43
N ARG A 80 16.43 14.68 20.68
CA ARG A 80 15.43 13.74 21.21
C ARG A 80 16.05 12.37 21.43
N ILE A 81 15.56 11.64 22.43
CA ILE A 81 15.99 10.26 22.64
C ILE A 81 15.36 9.35 21.55
N PRO A 82 16.07 8.30 21.08
CA PRO A 82 15.58 7.42 20.01
C PRO A 82 14.17 6.83 20.26
N GLY A 83 13.84 6.53 21.53
CA GLY A 83 12.53 6.00 21.90
C GLY A 83 11.36 6.93 21.57
N GLU A 84 11.57 8.26 21.62
CA GLU A 84 10.52 9.21 21.22
C GLU A 84 10.24 9.17 19.71
N HIS A 85 11.27 8.93 18.88
CA HIS A 85 11.11 8.76 17.44
C HIS A 85 10.42 7.44 17.09
N VAL A 86 10.76 6.37 17.81
CA VAL A 86 10.11 5.06 17.65
C VAL A 86 8.63 5.14 18.02
N ALA A 87 8.29 5.79 19.13
CA ALA A 87 6.90 6.00 19.53
C ALA A 87 6.12 6.83 18.49
N ALA A 88 6.72 7.92 17.99
CA ALA A 88 6.10 8.75 16.96
C ALA A 88 5.88 7.98 15.64
N LEU A 89 6.86 7.16 15.22
CA LEU A 89 6.74 6.29 14.06
C LEU A 89 5.60 5.28 14.23
N ALA A 90 5.51 4.63 15.40
CA ALA A 90 4.46 3.65 15.69
C ALA A 90 3.06 4.28 15.54
N LEU A 91 2.85 5.46 16.15
CA LEU A 91 1.58 6.20 16.02
C LEU A 91 1.25 6.58 14.56
N ALA A 92 2.25 6.98 13.78
CA ALA A 92 2.05 7.30 12.37
C ALA A 92 1.67 6.05 11.55
N LEU A 93 2.29 4.89 11.82
CA LEU A 93 2.00 3.63 11.14
C LEU A 93 0.65 3.02 11.55
N GLU A 94 0.23 3.23 12.80
CA GLU A 94 -1.14 2.92 13.25
C GLU A 94 -2.17 3.79 12.50
N SER A 95 -1.89 5.09 12.36
CA SER A 95 -2.74 6.00 11.59
C SER A 95 -2.82 5.58 10.11
N ALA A 96 -1.69 5.18 9.51
CA ALA A 96 -1.65 4.65 8.14
C ALA A 96 -2.41 3.33 7.99
N THR A 97 -2.40 2.48 9.02
CA THR A 97 -3.19 1.25 9.07
C THR A 97 -4.69 1.54 9.08
N ALA A 98 -5.14 2.48 9.93
CA ALA A 98 -6.54 2.89 9.97
C ALA A 98 -6.99 3.52 8.63
N ALA A 99 -6.15 4.35 8.02
CA ALA A 99 -6.41 4.92 6.70
C ALA A 99 -6.53 3.83 5.61
N SER A 100 -5.69 2.79 5.67
CA SER A 100 -5.74 1.66 4.71
C SER A 100 -7.00 0.82 4.87
N GLN A 101 -7.50 0.65 6.10
CA GLN A 101 -8.78 -0.01 6.36
C GLN A 101 -9.94 0.81 5.80
N PHE A 102 -9.97 2.12 6.06
CA PHE A 102 -10.97 3.01 5.48
C PHE A 102 -10.94 2.97 3.93
N MET A 103 -9.75 2.98 3.33
CA MET A 103 -9.58 2.86 1.89
C MET A 103 -10.10 1.51 1.37
N THR A 104 -9.84 0.42 2.08
CA THR A 104 -10.38 -0.90 1.74
C THR A 104 -11.90 -0.89 1.71
N ASP A 105 -12.55 -0.37 2.77
CA ASP A 105 -14.00 -0.31 2.87
C ASP A 105 -14.61 0.56 1.75
N ALA A 106 -13.96 1.66 1.40
CA ALA A 106 -14.39 2.53 0.31
C ALA A 106 -14.28 1.82 -1.05
N LEU A 107 -13.18 1.09 -1.29
CA LEU A 107 -12.97 0.34 -2.52
C LEU A 107 -13.93 -0.85 -2.63
N ASP A 108 -14.19 -1.58 -1.55
CA ASP A 108 -15.17 -2.67 -1.54
C ASP A 108 -16.59 -2.16 -1.85
N LYS A 109 -16.96 -0.97 -1.35
CA LYS A 109 -18.23 -0.31 -1.73
C LYS A 109 -18.26 0.09 -3.20
N ALA A 110 -17.18 0.65 -3.72
CA ALA A 110 -17.08 1.00 -5.15
C ALA A 110 -17.16 -0.25 -6.04
N HIS A 111 -16.48 -1.32 -5.65
CA HIS A 111 -16.52 -2.62 -6.31
C HIS A 111 -17.94 -3.18 -6.37
N ALA A 112 -18.66 -3.15 -5.25
CA ALA A 112 -20.06 -3.56 -5.19
C ALA A 112 -20.98 -2.70 -6.08
N ALA A 113 -20.75 -1.38 -6.13
CA ALA A 113 -21.51 -0.46 -6.97
C ALA A 113 -21.23 -0.65 -8.49
N LEU A 114 -20.06 -1.18 -8.85
CA LEU A 114 -19.73 -1.53 -10.24
C LEU A 114 -20.38 -2.84 -10.69
N SER A 115 -20.68 -3.76 -9.76
CA SER A 115 -21.22 -5.09 -10.08
C SER A 115 -22.47 -5.13 -10.98
N PRO A 116 -23.46 -4.21 -10.89
CA PRO A 116 -24.62 -4.23 -11.77
C PRO A 116 -24.41 -3.48 -13.11
N ILE A 117 -23.25 -2.85 -13.32
CA ILE A 117 -23.02 -1.99 -14.50
C ILE A 117 -22.49 -2.84 -15.65
N GLY A 118 -23.26 -2.93 -16.74
CA GLY A 118 -22.87 -3.55 -18.00
C GLY A 118 -22.55 -2.51 -19.08
N HIS A 119 -21.90 -2.94 -20.17
CA HIS A 119 -21.70 -2.14 -21.37
C HIS A 119 -22.71 -2.55 -22.45
N THR A 120 -23.44 -1.59 -23.02
CA THR A 120 -24.29 -1.82 -24.20
C THR A 120 -23.49 -1.54 -25.46
N GLU A 121 -23.54 -2.44 -26.45
CA GLU A 121 -22.92 -2.24 -27.78
C GLU A 121 -23.55 -1.09 -28.57
#